data_AF-A0A965BY98-F1
#
_entry.id   AF-A0A965BY98-F1
#
_cell.length_a   1.000
_cell.length_b   1.000
_cell.length_c   1.000
_cell.angle_alpha   90.00
_cell.angle_beta   90.00
_cell.angle_gamma   90.00
#
_symmetry.space_group_name_H-M   'P 1'
#
loop_
_entity.id
_entity.type
_entity.pdbx_description
1 polymer ?
#
loop_
_entity_poly.entity_id
_entity_poly.type
_entity_poly.pdbx_seq_one_letter_code
_entity_poly.pdbx_strand_id
1 'polypeptide(L)'
;LQEPKRNRKIRLTEKETAILKFLYRAGGRAVSRQILLTKVWGYNSHVTTHTLETHIYRLRQKIEPNPAEARILLTEAGGYRLAIGEAEADEAAFPPLRRASAAMTATRS
;
A
#
# COMPACT_ATOMS: atom_id res chain seq x y z
N LEU A 1 14.60 6.20 -26.22
CA LEU A 1 14.38 6.97 -24.96
C LEU A 1 13.04 6.50 -24.39
N GLN A 2 13.04 5.74 -23.29
CA GLN A 2 11.80 5.28 -22.65
C GLN A 2 11.17 6.45 -21.88
N GLU A 3 9.98 6.88 -22.30
CA GLU A 3 9.25 7.98 -21.66
C GLU A 3 8.84 7.64 -20.22
N PRO A 4 8.85 8.61 -19.29
CA PRO A 4 8.35 8.40 -17.94
C PRO A 4 6.86 8.07 -18.01
N LYS A 5 6.48 6.83 -17.69
CA LYS A 5 5.08 6.36 -17.60
C LYS A 5 4.34 7.03 -16.44
N ARG A 6 4.16 8.36 -16.45
CA ARG A 6 3.47 9.12 -15.38
C ARG A 6 1.96 9.26 -15.57
N ASN A 7 1.36 8.61 -16.57
CA ASN A 7 -0.10 8.67 -16.77
C ASN A 7 -0.71 7.44 -17.44
N ARG A 8 -0.31 6.22 -17.03
CA ARG A 8 -1.04 5.01 -17.43
C ARG A 8 -2.22 4.79 -16.48
N LYS A 9 -3.43 4.96 -16.98
CA LYS A 9 -4.65 4.52 -16.28
C LYS A 9 -4.61 3.00 -16.15
N ILE A 10 -4.33 2.51 -14.94
CA ILE A 10 -4.33 1.07 -14.63
C ILE A 10 -5.77 0.66 -14.30
N ARG A 11 -6.30 -0.33 -15.03
CA ARG A 11 -7.62 -0.92 -14.74
C ARG A 11 -7.46 -2.03 -13.69
N LEU A 12 -8.06 -1.82 -12.53
CA LEU A 12 -8.14 -2.81 -11.46
C LEU A 12 -9.53 -3.42 -11.40
N THR A 13 -9.59 -4.70 -11.01
CA THR A 13 -10.87 -5.34 -10.67
C THR A 13 -11.40 -4.79 -9.34
N GLU A 14 -12.64 -5.11 -9.01
CA GLU A 14 -13.24 -4.72 -7.73
C GLU A 14 -12.44 -5.26 -6.54
N LYS A 15 -12.07 -6.54 -6.57
CA LYS A 15 -11.30 -7.18 -5.49
C LYS A 15 -9.88 -6.64 -5.37
N GLU A 16 -9.19 -6.41 -6.49
CA GLU A 16 -7.87 -5.76 -6.51
C GLU A 16 -7.94 -4.35 -5.90
N THR A 17 -8.96 -3.57 -6.28
CA THR A 17 -9.19 -2.23 -5.75
C THR A 17 -9.49 -2.27 -4.25
N ALA A 18 -10.30 -3.23 -3.79
CA ALA A 18 -10.63 -3.40 -2.39
C ALA A 18 -9.40 -3.75 -1.53
N ILE A 19 -8.55 -4.67 -2.00
CA ILE A 19 -7.28 -5.02 -1.34
C ILE A 19 -6.40 -3.76 -1.21
N LEU A 20 -6.19 -3.05 -2.32
CA LEU A 20 -5.33 -1.87 -2.35
C LEU A 20 -5.85 -0.77 -1.41
N LYS A 21 -7.16 -0.48 -1.43
CA LYS A 21 -7.79 0.50 -0.53
C LYS A 21 -7.63 0.11 0.93
N PHE A 22 -7.77 -1.18 1.26
CA PHE A 22 -7.64 -1.64 2.64
C PHE A 22 -6.21 -1.48 3.15
N LEU A 23 -5.22 -1.89 2.35
CA LEU A 23 -3.79 -1.76 2.68
C LEU A 23 -3.35 -0.29 2.75
N TYR A 24 -3.89 0.56 1.87
CA TYR A 24 -3.63 2.01 1.92
C TYR A 24 -4.15 2.62 3.23
N ARG A 25 -5.38 2.28 3.64
CA ARG A 25 -5.96 2.72 4.92
C ARG A 25 -5.21 2.16 6.14
N ALA A 26 -4.49 1.05 5.98
CA ALA A 26 -3.66 0.50 7.05
C ALA A 26 -2.45 1.39 7.38
N GLY A 27 -2.08 2.35 6.52
CA GLY A 27 -1.06 3.33 6.84
C GLY A 27 0.35 2.74 6.89
N GLY A 28 0.65 1.75 6.04
CA GLY A 28 1.98 1.13 5.95
C GLY A 28 2.18 -0.03 6.92
N ARG A 29 1.18 -0.30 7.76
CA ARG A 29 1.16 -1.46 8.66
C ARG A 29 0.83 -2.73 7.90
N ALA A 30 1.43 -3.83 8.33
CA ALA A 30 1.09 -5.16 7.84
C ALA A 30 -0.33 -5.55 8.24
N VAL A 31 -1.08 -6.09 7.28
CA VAL A 31 -2.40 -6.66 7.47
C VAL A 31 -2.33 -8.16 7.21
N SER A 32 -2.87 -8.97 8.13
CA SER A 32 -2.85 -10.42 8.00
C SER A 32 -3.71 -10.90 6.84
N ARG A 33 -3.36 -12.07 6.28
CA ARG A 33 -4.14 -12.73 5.21
C ARG A 33 -5.59 -12.94 5.62
N GLN A 34 -5.83 -13.36 6.87
CA GLN A 34 -7.17 -13.60 7.39
C GLN A 34 -8.03 -12.34 7.38
N ILE A 35 -7.48 -11.20 7.84
CA ILE A 35 -8.20 -9.93 7.84
C ILE A 35 -8.52 -9.49 6.40
N LEU A 36 -7.58 -9.63 5.47
CA LEU A 36 -7.80 -9.30 4.07
C LEU A 36 -8.89 -10.17 3.43
N LEU A 37 -8.86 -11.48 3.66
CA LEU A 37 -9.89 -12.40 3.19
C LEU A 37 -11.28 -11.99 3.70
N THR A 38 -11.41 -11.80 5.02
CA THR A 38 -12.69 -11.42 5.63
C THR A 38 -13.18 -10.05 5.16
N LYS A 39 -12.30 -9.05 5.01
CA LYS A 39 -12.73 -7.68 4.66
C LYS A 39 -13.01 -7.51 3.17
N VAL A 40 -12.35 -8.26 2.30
CA VAL A 40 -12.51 -8.14 0.84
C VAL A 40 -13.55 -9.12 0.28
N TRP A 41 -13.70 -10.30 0.87
CA TRP A 41 -14.70 -11.31 0.45
C TRP A 41 -15.90 -11.43 1.40
N GLY A 42 -15.86 -10.82 2.58
CA GLY A 42 -16.95 -10.88 3.56
C GLY A 42 -16.98 -12.19 4.34
N TYR A 43 -18.06 -12.40 5.10
CA TYR A 43 -18.29 -13.60 5.93
C TYR A 43 -18.64 -14.86 5.12
N ASN A 44 -18.76 -14.77 3.80
CA ASN A 44 -19.32 -15.84 2.96
C ASN A 44 -18.25 -16.61 2.17
N SER A 45 -17.04 -16.70 2.71
CA SER A 45 -15.89 -17.04 1.87
C SER A 45 -15.40 -18.47 2.13
N HIS A 46 -15.91 -19.44 1.37
CA HIS A 46 -15.17 -20.69 1.03
C HIS A 46 -13.89 -20.39 0.23
N VAL A 47 -13.30 -19.22 0.44
CA VAL A 47 -12.20 -18.64 -0.32
C VAL A 47 -10.93 -18.92 0.46
N THR A 48 -9.97 -19.51 -0.23
CA THR A 48 -8.72 -19.93 0.37
C THR A 48 -7.68 -18.82 0.31
N THR A 49 -6.60 -18.98 1.09
CA THR A 49 -5.41 -18.13 0.98
C THR A 49 -4.86 -18.05 -0.45
N HIS A 50 -4.98 -19.13 -1.22
CA HIS A 50 -4.55 -19.17 -2.61
C HIS A 50 -5.31 -18.18 -3.52
N THR A 51 -6.59 -17.92 -3.21
CA THR A 51 -7.35 -16.89 -3.93
C THR A 51 -6.81 -15.50 -3.65
N LEU A 52 -6.45 -15.19 -2.40
CA LEU A 52 -5.82 -13.92 -2.05
C LEU A 52 -4.47 -13.77 -2.76
N GLU A 53 -3.62 -14.79 -2.72
CA GLU A 53 -2.31 -14.79 -3.38
C GLU A 53 -2.42 -14.54 -4.88
N THR A 54 -3.40 -15.14 -5.55
CA THR A 54 -3.68 -14.92 -6.97
C THR A 54 -4.01 -13.45 -7.28
N HIS A 55 -4.82 -12.81 -6.42
CA HIS A 55 -5.16 -11.39 -6.59
C HIS A 55 -3.96 -10.48 -6.31
N ILE A 56 -3.14 -10.80 -5.30
CA ILE A 56 -1.90 -10.08 -5.00
C ILE A 56 -0.92 -10.16 -6.19
N TYR A 57 -0.76 -11.36 -6.77
CA TYR A 57 0.08 -11.56 -7.95
C TYR A 57 -0.39 -10.69 -9.13
N ARG A 58 -1.69 -10.77 -9.48
CA ARG A 58 -2.27 -9.95 -10.57
C ARG A 58 -2.17 -8.46 -10.29
N LEU A 59 -2.33 -8.05 -9.04
CA LEU A 59 -2.19 -6.66 -8.63
C LEU A 59 -0.73 -6.17 -8.83
N ARG A 60 0.28 -6.95 -8.41
CA ARG A 60 1.71 -6.62 -8.62
C ARG A 60 2.04 -6.46 -10.10
N GLN A 61 1.55 -7.34 -10.97
CA GLN A 61 1.73 -7.24 -12.42
C GLN A 61 1.23 -5.92 -13.01
N LYS A 62 0.28 -5.26 -12.33
CA LYS A 62 -0.33 -4.01 -12.79
C LYS A 62 0.32 -2.77 -12.19
N ILE A 63 0.70 -2.81 -10.90
CA ILE A 63 1.15 -1.62 -10.15
C ILE A 63 2.66 -1.55 -9.98
N GLU A 64 3.37 -2.68 -10.01
CA GLU A 64 4.82 -2.71 -9.81
C GLU A 64 5.54 -2.45 -11.14
N PRO A 65 6.64 -1.69 -11.13
CA PRO A 65 7.50 -1.57 -12.31
C PRO A 65 8.17 -2.92 -12.66
N ASN A 66 8.56 -3.69 -11.64
CA ASN A 66 9.07 -5.05 -11.77
C ASN A 66 8.34 -5.96 -10.76
N PRO A 67 7.45 -6.87 -11.21
CA PRO A 67 6.70 -7.75 -10.30
C PRO A 67 7.56 -8.75 -9.52
N ALA A 68 8.77 -9.08 -10.00
CA ALA A 68 9.71 -9.96 -9.30
C ALA A 68 10.41 -9.24 -8.14
N GLU A 69 10.53 -7.91 -8.24
CA GLU A 69 11.08 -7.03 -7.20
C GLU A 69 9.98 -6.10 -6.69
N ALA A 70 9.02 -6.66 -5.94
CA ALA A 70 7.90 -5.87 -5.42
C ALA A 70 8.40 -4.80 -4.43
N ARG A 71 8.11 -3.53 -4.73
CA ARG A 71 8.48 -2.38 -3.89
C ARG A 71 7.28 -1.65 -3.30
N ILE A 72 6.11 -1.77 -3.93
CA ILE A 72 4.87 -1.09 -3.52
C ILE A 72 4.04 -1.99 -2.62
N LEU A 73 3.86 -3.27 -2.99
CA LEU A 73 3.05 -4.24 -2.27
C LEU A 73 3.95 -5.34 -1.69
N LEU A 74 4.33 -5.18 -0.43
CA LEU A 74 5.30 -6.04 0.24
C LEU A 74 4.62 -7.22 0.93
N THR A 75 5.28 -8.39 0.90
CA THR A 75 4.88 -9.56 1.68
C THR A 75 5.58 -9.50 3.03
N GLU A 76 4.81 -9.56 4.11
CA GLU A 76 5.32 -9.64 5.48
C GLU A 76 4.96 -11.00 6.08
N ALA A 77 5.57 -11.37 7.22
CA ALA A 77 5.29 -12.63 7.89
C ALA A 77 3.77 -12.76 8.21
N GLY A 78 3.07 -13.55 7.40
CA GLY A 78 1.63 -13.81 7.55
C GLY A 78 0.67 -12.79 6.91
N GLY A 79 1.17 -11.84 6.11
CA GLY A 79 0.34 -10.76 5.59
C GLY A 79 0.97 -9.94 4.46
N TYR A 80 0.36 -8.78 4.20
CA TYR A 80 0.80 -7.83 3.19
C TYR A 80 0.77 -6.42 3.74
N ARG A 81 1.65 -5.56 3.23
CA ARG A 81 1.63 -4.12 3.50
C ARG A 81 1.85 -3.32 2.24
N LEU A 82 1.34 -2.09 2.22
CA LEU A 82 1.68 -1.12 1.21
C LEU A 82 2.89 -0.32 1.69
N ALA A 83 3.94 -0.23 0.87
CA ALA A 83 4.99 0.77 1.07
C ALA A 83 4.40 2.13 0.71
N ILE A 84 3.90 2.85 1.71
CA ILE A 84 3.59 4.27 1.57
C ILE A 84 4.86 4.99 1.93
N GLY A 85 5.54 5.54 0.92
CA GLY A 85 6.77 6.28 1.16
C GLY A 85 6.51 7.41 2.14
N GLU A 86 7.26 7.46 3.24
CA GLU A 86 7.85 8.73 3.61
C GLU A 86 8.83 9.05 2.48
N ALA A 87 8.50 10.05 1.68
CA ALA A 87 9.44 10.57 0.70
C ALA A 87 10.56 11.30 1.46
N GLU A 88 11.53 10.56 1.99
CA GLU A 88 12.84 11.10 2.34
C GLU A 88 13.93 10.12 1.91
N ALA A 89 14.54 10.41 0.76
CA ALA A 89 15.95 10.15 0.44
C ALA A 89 16.31 10.69 -0.97
N ASP A 90 15.99 11.97 -1.20
CA ASP A 90 16.87 12.86 -1.97
C ASP A 90 16.61 14.29 -1.46
N GLU A 91 17.23 14.61 -0.32
CA GLU A 91 17.11 15.92 0.35
C GLU A 91 17.54 17.10 -0.54
N ALA A 92 18.23 16.86 -1.67
CA ALA A 92 18.63 17.91 -2.58
C ALA A 92 17.50 18.40 -3.51
N ALA A 93 16.46 17.59 -3.73
CA ALA A 93 15.48 17.86 -4.80
C ALA A 93 14.18 18.52 -4.30
N PHE A 94 13.70 18.19 -3.10
CA PHE A 94 12.44 18.74 -2.57
C PHE A 94 12.48 18.80 -1.05
N PRO A 95 12.66 19.98 -0.42
CA PRO A 95 12.68 20.08 1.03
C PRO A 95 11.29 19.78 1.61
N PRO A 96 11.22 19.09 2.77
CA PRO A 96 9.95 18.76 3.39
C PRO A 96 9.26 20.01 3.94
N LEU A 97 7.95 20.11 3.72
CA LEU A 97 7.12 21.07 4.44
C LEU A 97 6.97 20.59 5.88
N ARG A 98 7.76 21.21 6.77
CA ARG A 98 7.74 21.00 8.22
C ARG A 98 6.30 20.88 8.73
N ARG A 99 5.99 19.78 9.43
CA ARG A 99 4.80 19.74 10.29
C ARG A 99 4.93 20.85 11.33
N ALA A 100 3.98 21.79 11.34
CA ALA A 100 3.89 22.80 12.38
C ALA A 100 3.76 22.08 13.74
N SER A 101 4.82 22.16 14.52
CA SER A 101 4.83 21.78 15.92
C SER A 101 3.92 22.75 16.67
N ALA A 102 2.80 22.26 17.18
CA ALA A 102 2.07 22.95 18.24
C ALA A 102 2.85 22.73 19.54
N ALA A 103 3.87 23.55 19.76
CA ALA A 103 4.41 23.76 21.09
C ALA A 103 3.33 24.46 21.91
N MET A 104 2.60 23.70 22.73
CA MET A 104 1.85 24.26 23.83
C MET A 104 2.84 24.66 24.93
N THR A 105 3.34 25.89 24.85
CA THR A 105 3.93 26.58 26.00
C THR A 105 2.79 26.91 26.97
N ALA A 106 2.65 26.12 28.03
CA ALA A 106 1.89 26.53 29.20
C ALA A 106 2.79 27.46 30.03
N THR A 107 2.45 28.74 29.99
CA THR A 107 3.05 29.82 30.77
C THR A 107 2.88 29.60 32.27
N ARG A 108 3.97 29.84 32.99
CA ARG A 108 4.08 29.99 34.44
C ARG A 108 3.17 31.11 34.98
N SER A 109 2.40 30.83 36.02
CA SER A 109 2.18 31.71 37.19
C SER A 109 1.58 30.89 38.33
#